data_AF-A0A8H4VPY8-F1
#
_entry.id   AF-A0A8H4VPY8-F1
#
_cell.length_a   1.000
_cell.length_b   1.000
_cell.length_c   1.000
_cell.angle_alpha   90.00
_cell.angle_beta   90.00
_cell.angle_gamma   90.00
#
_symmetry.space_group_name_H-M   'P 1'
#
loop_
_entity.id
_entity.type
_entity.pdbx_description
1 polymer ?
#
loop_
_entity_poly.entity_id
_entity_poly.type
_entity_poly.pdbx_seq_one_letter_code
_entity_poly.pdbx_strand_id
1 'polypeptide(L)'
;MHRMVLYKTISANSTRDAHFKDTSPAQTAKDVWESLKSEYQKDSRASRFELKKRLYNPVHDVDQPISVYIQDIIAASEALTALGHPPSPLDIVDSILMNLDSSFGIVRTLLTSQPNEPTLAAVKKMLTDQEDTRVALSGGGSW
;
A
#
# COMPACT_ATOMS: atom_id res chain seq x y z
N MET A 1 30.64 -9.23 -14.57
CA MET A 1 30.12 -9.85 -13.32
C MET A 1 30.85 -9.40 -12.04
N HIS A 2 32.16 -9.15 -12.04
CA HIS A 2 32.94 -8.78 -10.83
C HIS A 2 32.56 -7.45 -10.13
N ARG A 3 32.17 -6.39 -10.86
CA ARG A 3 31.85 -5.08 -10.26
C ARG A 3 30.57 -5.05 -9.41
N MET A 4 29.59 -5.91 -9.71
CA MET A 4 28.34 -5.98 -8.92
C MET A 4 28.53 -6.67 -7.57
N VAL A 5 29.49 -7.60 -7.47
CA VAL A 5 29.78 -8.30 -6.21
C VAL A 5 30.40 -7.30 -5.22
N LEU A 6 31.42 -6.54 -5.65
CA LEU A 6 32.08 -5.53 -4.83
C LEU A 6 31.12 -4.47 -4.28
N TYR A 7 30.18 -3.98 -5.11
CA TYR A 7 29.22 -2.96 -4.67
C TYR A 7 28.28 -3.47 -3.56
N LYS A 8 27.81 -4.72 -3.69
CA LYS A 8 27.00 -5.37 -2.66
C LYS A 8 27.79 -5.57 -1.37
N THR A 9 29.06 -5.96 -1.47
CA THR A 9 29.92 -6.19 -0.30
C THR A 9 30.24 -4.89 0.44
N ILE A 10 30.52 -3.80 -0.28
CA ILE A 10 30.82 -2.48 0.31
C ILE A 10 29.57 -1.91 1.00
N SER A 11 28.41 -1.99 0.33
CA SER A 11 27.14 -1.56 0.93
C SER A 11 26.81 -2.36 2.19
N ALA A 12 26.96 -3.69 2.15
CA ALA A 12 26.68 -4.55 3.29
C ALA A 12 27.60 -4.27 4.49
N ASN A 13 28.90 -4.03 4.23
CA ASN A 13 29.84 -3.68 5.30
C ASN A 13 29.55 -2.29 5.89
N SER A 14 29.18 -1.29 5.06
CA SER A 14 28.80 0.05 5.55
C SER A 14 27.57 0.01 6.45
N THR A 15 26.53 -0.77 6.08
CA THR A 15 25.33 -0.93 6.91
C THR A 15 25.65 -1.68 8.21
N ARG A 16 26.54 -2.68 8.13
CA ARG A 16 27.01 -3.44 9.30
C ARG A 16 27.74 -2.51 10.27
N ASP A 17 28.73 -1.75 9.80
CA ASP A 17 29.55 -0.90 10.66
C ASP A 17 28.75 0.28 11.27
N ALA A 18 27.69 0.74 10.59
CA ALA A 18 26.82 1.81 11.09
C ALA A 18 25.86 1.34 12.20
N HIS A 19 25.24 0.16 12.05
CA HIS A 19 24.17 -0.30 12.95
C HIS A 19 24.61 -1.38 13.93
N PHE A 20 25.57 -2.21 13.55
CA PHE A 20 26.17 -3.27 14.37
C PHE A 20 27.55 -2.76 14.81
N LYS A 21 27.58 -1.95 15.88
CA LYS A 21 28.87 -1.53 16.44
C LYS A 21 29.60 -2.78 16.92
N ASP A 22 30.82 -2.97 16.44
CA ASP A 22 31.65 -4.12 16.79
C ASP A 22 31.66 -4.33 18.31
N THR A 23 31.01 -5.41 18.75
CA THR A 23 31.21 -6.04 20.06
C THR A 23 31.02 -5.19 21.32
N SER A 24 30.00 -4.33 21.40
CA SER A 24 29.52 -3.93 22.73
C SER A 24 28.57 -5.02 23.27
N PRO A 25 28.86 -5.69 24.41
CA PRO A 25 27.99 -6.72 24.98
C PRO A 25 26.61 -6.21 25.42
N ALA A 26 26.35 -4.90 25.27
CA ALA A 26 25.11 -4.24 25.66
C ALA A 26 24.14 -3.94 24.50
N GLN A 27 24.54 -4.12 23.22
CA GLN A 27 23.65 -3.79 22.10
C GLN A 27 22.77 -4.99 21.76
N THR A 28 21.46 -4.86 22.00
CA THR A 28 20.49 -5.93 21.76
C THR A 28 20.03 -5.94 20.29
N ALA A 29 19.45 -7.07 19.86
CA ALA A 29 18.81 -7.16 18.54
C ALA A 29 17.71 -6.10 18.36
N LYS A 30 17.04 -5.71 19.45
CA LYS A 30 16.05 -4.63 19.46
C LYS A 30 16.70 -3.28 19.16
N ASP A 31 17.84 -2.97 19.75
CA ASP A 31 18.54 -1.68 19.53
C ASP A 31 19.04 -1.55 18.08
N VAL A 32 19.54 -2.65 17.50
CA VAL A 32 19.91 -2.71 16.08
C VAL A 32 18.68 -2.52 15.19
N TRP A 33 17.57 -3.19 15.51
CA TRP A 33 16.31 -3.01 14.79
C TRP A 33 15.78 -1.57 14.86
N GLU A 34 15.80 -0.95 16.05
CA GLU A 34 15.39 0.44 16.23
C GLU A 34 16.29 1.42 15.47
N SER A 35 17.60 1.16 15.42
CA SER A 35 18.55 1.95 14.64
C SER A 35 18.29 1.84 13.13
N LEU A 36 18.10 0.62 12.62
CA LEU A 36 17.71 0.38 11.22
C LEU A 36 16.36 1.03 10.89
N LYS A 37 15.39 0.91 11.80
CA LYS A 37 14.08 1.55 11.67
C LYS A 37 14.19 3.07 11.60
N SER A 38 15.04 3.68 12.43
CA SER A 38 15.26 5.12 12.44
C SER A 38 15.85 5.64 11.12
N GLU A 39 16.78 4.88 10.52
CA GLU A 39 17.44 5.26 9.27
C GLU A 39 16.55 5.04 8.05
N TYR A 40 15.93 3.86 7.93
CA TYR A 40 15.20 3.44 6.73
C TYR A 40 13.69 3.67 6.77
N GLN A 41 13.07 3.71 7.96
CA GLN A 41 11.67 4.09 8.16
C GLN A 41 11.58 5.50 8.78
N LYS A 42 12.34 6.43 8.22
CA LYS A 42 12.33 7.82 8.69
C LYS A 42 10.93 8.42 8.50
N ASP A 43 10.27 8.74 9.60
CA ASP A 43 8.99 9.45 9.62
C ASP A 43 9.18 10.92 9.21
N SER A 44 9.41 11.14 7.93
CA SER A 44 9.58 12.46 7.35
C SER A 44 8.23 13.04 6.92
N ARG A 45 8.11 14.37 6.97
CA ARG A 45 6.91 15.06 6.46
C ARG A 45 6.65 14.73 4.98
N ALA A 46 7.71 14.63 4.17
CA ALA A 46 7.60 14.27 2.75
C ALA A 46 7.05 12.85 2.57
N SER A 47 7.59 11.87 3.31
CA SER A 47 7.11 10.47 3.28
C SER A 47 5.64 10.39 3.67
N ARG A 48 5.24 11.04 4.77
CA ARG A 48 3.84 11.08 5.20
C ARG A 48 2.94 11.76 4.16
N PHE A 49 3.42 12.84 3.53
CA PHE A 49 2.66 13.56 2.52
C PHE A 49 2.38 12.68 1.29
N GLU A 50 3.40 12.00 0.75
CA GLU A 50 3.22 11.10 -0.40
C GLU A 50 2.32 9.90 -0.07
N LEU A 51 2.47 9.31 1.12
CA LEU A 51 1.60 8.22 1.55
C LEU A 51 0.15 8.68 1.73
N LYS A 52 -0.08 9.87 2.32
CA LYS A 52 -1.42 10.45 2.43
C LYS A 52 -2.00 10.82 1.08
N LYS A 53 -1.18 11.25 0.12
CA LYS A 53 -1.62 11.51 -1.26
C LYS A 53 -2.09 10.21 -1.93
N ARG A 54 -1.34 9.12 -1.79
CA ARG A 54 -1.74 7.79 -2.28
C ARG A 54 -2.98 7.26 -1.58
N LEU A 55 -3.15 7.53 -0.29
CA LEU A 55 -4.34 7.14 0.46
C LEU A 55 -5.56 7.98 0.08
N TYR A 56 -5.50 9.31 0.09
CA TYR A 56 -6.72 10.14 -0.03
C TYR A 56 -7.00 10.65 -1.44
N ASN A 57 -6.03 10.60 -2.35
CA ASN A 57 -6.18 10.98 -3.76
C ASN A 57 -5.53 9.92 -4.69
N PRO A 58 -5.87 8.63 -4.56
CA PRO A 58 -5.43 7.61 -5.49
C PRO A 58 -6.04 7.82 -6.87
N VAL A 59 -5.34 7.38 -7.90
CA VAL A 59 -5.84 7.40 -9.28
C VAL A 59 -6.21 5.97 -9.67
N HIS A 60 -7.49 5.75 -9.98
CA HIS A 60 -7.94 4.46 -10.50
C HIS A 60 -7.65 4.38 -12.01
N ASP A 61 -6.63 3.61 -12.37
CA ASP A 61 -6.32 3.25 -13.74
C ASP A 61 -7.15 2.04 -14.19
N VAL A 62 -8.07 2.25 -15.12
CA VAL A 62 -9.00 1.21 -15.62
C VAL A 62 -8.34 0.21 -16.58
N ASP A 63 -7.12 0.48 -17.05
CA ASP A 63 -6.34 -0.45 -17.85
C ASP A 63 -5.60 -1.49 -16.97
N GLN A 64 -5.64 -1.32 -15.65
CA GLN A 64 -5.11 -2.25 -14.66
C GLN A 64 -6.25 -2.96 -13.90
N PRO A 65 -6.02 -4.18 -13.40
CA PRO A 65 -7.00 -4.85 -12.54
C PRO A 65 -7.31 -4.01 -11.30
N ILE A 66 -8.59 -3.95 -10.90
CA ILE A 66 -9.07 -3.21 -9.72
C ILE A 66 -8.32 -3.61 -8.43
N SER A 67 -7.85 -4.85 -8.37
CA SER A 67 -7.03 -5.35 -7.26
C SER A 67 -5.72 -4.56 -7.07
N VAL A 68 -5.11 -4.07 -8.15
CA VAL A 68 -3.90 -3.24 -8.11
C VAL A 68 -4.20 -1.90 -7.45
N TYR A 69 -5.30 -1.25 -7.85
CA TYR A 69 -5.78 0.00 -7.26
C TYR A 69 -6.05 -0.15 -5.75
N ILE A 70 -6.79 -1.19 -5.36
CA ILE A 70 -7.10 -1.46 -3.95
C ILE A 70 -5.83 -1.74 -3.15
N GLN A 71 -4.90 -2.52 -3.70
CA GLN A 71 -3.66 -2.88 -3.02
C GLN A 71 -2.75 -1.67 -2.81
N ASP A 72 -2.72 -0.71 -3.74
CA ASP A 72 -1.93 0.53 -3.59
C ASP A 72 -2.37 1.33 -2.36
N ILE A 73 -3.68 1.48 -2.19
CA ILE A 73 -4.30 2.20 -1.08
C ILE A 73 -4.01 1.50 0.25
N ILE A 74 -4.14 0.17 0.29
CA ILE A 74 -3.85 -0.63 1.49
C ILE A 74 -2.37 -0.55 1.85
N ALA A 75 -1.48 -0.67 0.87
CA ALA A 75 -0.05 -0.55 1.11
C ALA A 75 0.33 0.85 1.65
N ALA A 76 -0.34 1.91 1.18
CA ALA A 76 -0.16 3.25 1.72
C ALA A 76 -0.62 3.35 3.19
N SER A 77 -1.75 2.72 3.53
CA SER A 77 -2.27 2.66 4.90
C SER A 77 -1.36 1.88 5.85
N GLU A 78 -0.86 0.71 5.41
CA GLU A 78 0.10 -0.10 6.17
C GLU A 78 1.41 0.65 6.40
N ALA A 79 1.91 1.36 5.39
CA ALA A 79 3.10 2.19 5.52
C ALA A 79 2.89 3.36 6.50
N LEU A 80 1.72 4.02 6.47
CA LEU A 80 1.37 5.05 7.46
C LEU A 80 1.28 4.48 8.88
N THR A 81 0.71 3.29 9.03
CA THR A 81 0.65 2.56 10.31
C THR A 81 2.07 2.24 10.83
N ALA A 82 2.96 1.78 9.96
CA ALA A 82 4.35 1.49 10.32
C ALA A 82 5.12 2.74 10.80
N LEU A 83 4.77 3.92 10.28
CA LEU A 83 5.28 5.23 10.71
C LEU A 83 4.59 5.78 11.97
N GLY A 84 3.59 5.08 12.53
CA GLY A 84 2.86 5.52 13.72
C GLY A 84 1.68 6.45 13.45
N HIS A 85 1.20 6.53 12.21
CA HIS A 85 0.06 7.36 11.79
C HIS A 85 -1.07 6.51 11.18
N PRO A 86 -1.63 5.52 11.91
CA PRO A 86 -2.61 4.59 11.35
C PRO A 86 -3.88 5.32 10.88
N PRO A 87 -4.31 5.13 9.63
CA PRO A 87 -5.62 5.59 9.17
C PRO A 87 -6.76 4.80 9.83
N SER A 88 -7.95 5.39 9.87
CA SER A 88 -9.18 4.67 10.24
C SER A 88 -9.50 3.60 9.19
N PRO A 89 -10.04 2.42 9.56
CA PRO A 89 -10.57 1.46 8.60
C PRO A 89 -11.61 2.07 7.64
N LEU A 90 -12.40 3.05 8.13
CA LEU A 90 -13.39 3.76 7.31
C LEU A 90 -12.73 4.66 6.27
N ASP A 91 -11.68 5.40 6.65
CA ASP A 91 -10.91 6.22 5.71
C ASP A 91 -10.35 5.40 4.54
N ILE A 92 -9.94 4.15 4.80
CA ILE A 92 -9.42 3.25 3.76
C ILE A 92 -10.54 2.86 2.79
N VAL A 93 -11.72 2.53 3.32
CA VAL A 93 -12.90 2.17 2.51
C VAL A 93 -13.38 3.38 1.70
N ASP A 94 -13.51 4.54 2.34
CA ASP A 94 -13.95 5.78 1.69
C ASP A 94 -12.97 6.20 0.60
N SER A 95 -11.67 6.12 0.87
CA SER A 95 -10.63 6.36 -0.13
C SER A 95 -10.83 5.55 -1.41
N ILE A 96 -11.06 4.23 -1.25
CA ILE A 96 -11.32 3.32 -2.37
C ILE A 96 -12.53 3.82 -3.14
N LEU A 97 -13.66 4.03 -2.46
CA LEU A 97 -14.95 4.35 -3.10
C LEU A 97 -14.99 5.74 -3.73
N MET A 98 -14.36 6.75 -3.13
CA MET A 98 -14.42 8.15 -3.58
C MET A 98 -13.73 8.36 -4.93
N ASN A 99 -12.63 7.64 -5.18
CA ASN A 99 -11.78 7.85 -6.35
C ASN A 99 -11.90 6.72 -7.40
N LEU A 100 -12.92 5.87 -7.28
CA LEU A 100 -13.27 4.91 -8.32
C LEU A 100 -13.62 5.65 -9.62
N ASP A 101 -13.09 5.14 -10.73
CA ASP A 101 -13.58 5.49 -12.06
C ASP A 101 -15.11 5.35 -12.17
N SER A 102 -15.69 6.24 -12.98
CA SER A 102 -17.13 6.35 -13.23
C SER A 102 -17.78 5.03 -13.67
N SER A 103 -17.03 4.15 -14.33
CA SER A 103 -17.51 2.85 -14.79
C SER A 103 -17.85 1.87 -13.66
N PHE A 104 -17.41 2.14 -12.42
CA PHE A 104 -17.81 1.43 -11.20
C PHE A 104 -18.95 2.13 -10.42
N GLY A 105 -19.55 3.18 -11.00
CA GLY A 105 -20.53 4.03 -10.34
C GLY A 105 -21.73 3.29 -9.75
N ILE A 106 -22.21 2.22 -10.39
CA ILE A 106 -23.33 1.40 -9.87
C ILE A 106 -22.94 0.72 -8.55
N VAL A 107 -21.79 0.07 -8.51
CA VAL A 107 -21.30 -0.62 -7.30
C VAL A 107 -20.98 0.37 -6.20
N ARG A 108 -20.39 1.52 -6.54
CA ARG A 108 -20.17 2.62 -5.58
C ARG A 108 -21.49 3.05 -4.94
N THR A 109 -22.51 3.36 -5.74
CA THR A 109 -23.83 3.76 -5.23
C THR A 109 -24.41 2.69 -4.32
N LEU A 110 -24.40 1.42 -4.76
CA LEU A 110 -24.91 0.30 -3.98
C LEU A 110 -24.24 0.20 -2.60
N LEU A 111 -22.90 0.25 -2.57
CA LEU A 111 -22.11 0.18 -1.33
C LEU A 111 -22.37 1.37 -0.40
N THR A 112 -22.47 2.58 -0.95
CA THR A 112 -22.73 3.80 -0.15
C THR A 112 -24.17 3.94 0.34
N SER A 113 -25.12 3.24 -0.29
CA SER A 113 -26.54 3.26 0.10
C SER A 113 -26.91 2.23 1.18
N GLN A 114 -25.98 1.36 1.58
CA GLN A 114 -26.27 0.33 2.57
C GLN A 114 -26.45 0.96 3.96
N PRO A 115 -27.33 0.40 4.80
CA PRO A 115 -27.58 0.92 6.15
C PRO A 115 -26.39 0.73 7.11
N ASN A 116 -25.49 -0.21 6.78
CA ASN A 116 -24.31 -0.50 7.58
C ASN A 116 -23.05 -0.16 6.77
N GLU A 117 -22.00 0.27 7.47
CA GLU A 117 -20.69 0.53 6.85
C GLU A 117 -20.13 -0.76 6.23
N PRO A 118 -19.72 -0.72 4.94
CA PRO A 118 -19.20 -1.90 4.28
C PRO A 118 -17.79 -2.21 4.78
N THR A 119 -17.53 -3.49 5.03
CA THR A 119 -16.17 -3.93 5.39
C THR A 119 -15.26 -3.91 4.16
N LEU A 120 -13.96 -3.70 4.38
CA LEU A 120 -12.96 -3.75 3.29
C LEU A 120 -13.01 -5.05 2.49
N ALA A 121 -13.29 -6.19 3.15
CA ALA A 121 -13.43 -7.48 2.48
C ALA A 121 -14.65 -7.53 1.54
N ALA A 122 -15.79 -6.99 1.97
CA ALA A 122 -16.99 -6.91 1.15
C ALA A 122 -16.79 -5.98 -0.05
N VAL A 123 -16.17 -4.81 0.16
CA VAL A 123 -15.83 -3.85 -0.91
C VAL A 123 -14.93 -4.50 -1.95
N LYS A 124 -13.83 -5.15 -1.52
CA LYS A 124 -12.92 -5.89 -2.40
C LYS A 124 -13.67 -6.89 -3.27
N LYS A 125 -14.47 -7.76 -2.63
CA LYS A 125 -15.21 -8.80 -3.34
C LYS A 125 -16.15 -8.22 -4.39
N MET A 126 -16.96 -7.24 -4.01
CA MET A 126 -17.96 -6.65 -4.92
C MET A 126 -17.32 -5.93 -6.11
N LEU A 127 -16.20 -5.24 -5.89
CA LEU A 127 -15.48 -4.57 -6.96
C LEU A 127 -14.85 -5.56 -7.95
N THR A 128 -14.25 -6.65 -7.45
CA THR A 128 -13.69 -7.71 -8.29
C THR A 128 -14.79 -8.45 -9.07
N ASP A 129 -15.89 -8.83 -8.43
CA ASP A 129 -17.03 -9.50 -9.10
C ASP A 129 -17.58 -8.63 -10.26
N GLN A 130 -17.62 -7.31 -10.09
CA GLN A 130 -18.06 -6.37 -11.11
C GLN A 130 -17.08 -6.26 -12.28
N GLU A 131 -15.78 -6.24 -12.00
CA GLU A 131 -14.74 -6.27 -13.03
C GLU A 131 -14.85 -7.54 -13.87
N ASP A 132 -14.94 -8.71 -13.22
CA ASP A 132 -15.10 -10.00 -13.89
C ASP A 132 -16.34 -10.05 -14.78
N THR A 133 -17.47 -9.53 -14.28
CA THR A 133 -18.72 -9.43 -15.04
C THR A 133 -18.54 -8.55 -16.28
N ARG A 134 -17.82 -7.44 -16.16
CA ARG A 134 -17.57 -6.53 -17.31
C ARG A 134 -16.66 -7.16 -18.35
N VAL A 135 -15.62 -7.87 -17.93
CA VAL A 135 -14.71 -8.59 -18.82
C VAL A 135 -15.46 -9.71 -19.56
N ALA A 136 -16.34 -10.44 -18.87
CA ALA A 136 -17.16 -11.47 -19.50
C ALA A 136 -18.10 -10.90 -20.58
N LEU A 137 -18.71 -9.73 -20.33
CA LEU A 137 -19.59 -9.06 -21.28
C LEU A 137 -18.85 -8.46 -22.49
N SER A 138 -17.61 -7.98 -22.32
CA SER A 138 -16.79 -7.45 -23.43
C SER A 138 -16.18 -8.56 -24.30
N GLY A 139 -15.87 -9.72 -23.71
CA GLY A 139 -15.33 -10.89 -24.42
C GLY A 139 -16.37 -11.72 -25.20
N GLY A 140 -17.67 -11.50 -24.97
CA GLY A 140 -18.76 -12.28 -25.59
C GLY A 140 -19.20 -11.83 -27.00
N GLY A 141 -18.54 -10.81 -27.58
CA GLY A 141 -18.89 -10.22 -28.87
C GLY A 141 -17.97 -10.64 -30.02
N SER A 142 -17.85 -11.94 -30.28
CA SER A 142 -17.28 -12.44 -31.54
C SER A 142 -18.02 -13.71 -31.95
N TRP A 143 -19.03 -13.51 -32.79
CA TRP A 143 -19.72 -14.53 -33.57
C TRP A 143 -19.77 -14.06 -35.03
#